data_AF-A0A7S1Z3X5-F1
#
_entry.id   AF-A0A7S1Z3X5-F1
#
_cell.length_a   1.000
_cell.length_b   1.000
_cell.length_c   1.000
_cell.angle_alpha   90.00
_cell.angle_beta   90.00
_cell.angle_gamma   90.00
#
_symmetry.space_group_name_H-M   'P 1'
#
loop_
_entity.id
_entity.type
_entity.pdbx_description
1 polymer ?
#
loop_
_entity_poly.entity_id
_entity_poly.type
_entity_poly.pdbx_seq_one_letter_code
_entity_poly.pdbx_strand_id
1 'polypeptide(L)'
;LLSSKKPWPVALGLALPLISVPIWIVLLVRGSIRRSVRTAHKIILTEKIDVVVGFSWGGGVACWLMESGIWAGPTLLLAPTVFAMSAASRWEPPRMVGNRLDIFLAKNDPFCPPGQVRYFQEMGGTVHLNYDSHVLSRSQREIQENLEELLS
;
A
#
# COMPACT_ATOMS: atom_id res chain seq x y z
N LEU A 1 -7.30 9.15 -60.04
CA LEU A 1 -6.32 9.85 -59.18
C LEU A 1 -7.04 10.42 -57.95
N LEU A 2 -7.38 9.57 -56.98
CA LEU A 2 -7.89 10.02 -55.68
C LEU A 2 -6.71 10.03 -54.71
N SER A 3 -6.21 11.23 -54.45
CA SER A 3 -5.13 11.49 -53.49
C SER A 3 -5.61 11.18 -52.07
N SER A 4 -5.34 9.96 -51.61
CA SER A 4 -5.48 9.52 -50.21
C SER A 4 -4.57 10.36 -49.30
N LYS A 5 -5.11 11.44 -48.73
CA LYS A 5 -4.44 12.21 -47.67
C LYS A 5 -4.42 11.33 -46.42
N LYS A 6 -3.24 10.77 -46.10
CA LYS A 6 -3.03 9.90 -44.93
C LYS A 6 -3.44 10.65 -43.64
N PRO A 7 -4.28 10.10 -42.76
CA PRO A 7 -4.74 10.74 -41.51
C PRO A 7 -3.70 10.68 -40.36
N TRP A 8 -2.42 10.55 -40.69
CA TRP A 8 -1.34 10.27 -39.73
C TRP A 8 -1.12 11.33 -38.63
N PRO A 9 -1.32 12.66 -38.82
CA PRO A 9 -1.06 13.61 -37.73
C PRO A 9 -2.10 13.56 -36.61
N VAL A 10 -3.37 13.20 -36.91
CA VAL A 10 -4.43 13.05 -35.90
C VAL A 10 -4.22 11.79 -35.06
N ALA A 11 -3.79 10.69 -35.69
CA ALA A 11 -3.46 9.46 -34.99
C ALA A 11 -2.25 9.63 -34.04
N LEU A 12 -1.23 10.41 -34.43
CA LEU A 12 -0.07 10.72 -33.58
C LEU A 12 -0.45 11.55 -32.35
N GLY A 13 -1.36 12.52 -32.51
CA GLY A 13 -1.82 13.39 -31.42
C GLY A 13 -2.58 12.66 -30.32
N LEU A 14 -3.27 11.56 -30.64
CA LEU A 14 -4.00 10.73 -29.66
C LEU A 14 -3.13 9.65 -29.01
N ALA A 15 -2.08 9.19 -29.68
CA ALA A 15 -1.19 8.15 -29.13
C ALA A 15 -0.26 8.67 -28.01
N LEU A 16 0.19 9.92 -28.10
CA LEU A 16 1.10 10.54 -27.11
C LEU A 16 0.51 10.59 -25.69
N PRO A 17 -0.74 11.07 -25.47
CA PRO A 17 -1.38 11.06 -24.15
C PRO A 17 -1.50 9.66 -23.56
N LEU A 18 -1.94 8.68 -24.36
CA LEU A 18 -2.15 7.29 -23.92
C LEU A 18 -0.86 6.64 -23.41
N ILE A 19 0.28 6.97 -24.01
CA ILE A 19 1.59 6.47 -23.55
C ILE A 19 2.10 7.26 -22.34
N SER A 20 1.88 8.58 -22.31
CA SER A 20 2.41 9.43 -21.23
C SER A 20 1.69 9.24 -19.89
N VAL A 21 0.38 8.97 -19.89
CA VAL A 21 -0.43 8.89 -18.65
C VAL A 21 0.08 7.78 -17.71
N PRO A 22 0.30 6.53 -18.16
CA PRO A 22 0.87 5.49 -17.28
C PRO A 22 2.24 5.86 -16.71
N ILE A 23 3.08 6.56 -17.48
CA ILE A 23 4.39 7.02 -17.02
C ILE A 23 4.21 8.04 -15.89
N TRP A 24 3.32 9.02 -16.07
CA TRP A 24 3.01 10.01 -15.04
C TRP A 24 2.44 9.38 -13.77
N ILE A 25 1.52 8.42 -13.89
CA ILE A 25 0.97 7.68 -12.74
C ILE A 25 2.10 7.00 -11.97
N VAL A 26 2.99 6.27 -12.65
CA VAL A 26 4.13 5.59 -12.01
C VAL A 26 5.02 6.58 -11.27
N LEU A 27 5.36 7.72 -11.90
CA LEU A 27 6.21 8.74 -11.29
C LEU A 27 5.54 9.39 -10.06
N LEU A 28 4.24 9.69 -10.16
CA LEU A 28 3.46 10.28 -9.06
C LEU A 28 3.35 9.32 -7.88
N VAL A 29 3.01 8.06 -8.12
CA VAL A 29 2.87 7.04 -7.07
C VAL A 29 4.23 6.80 -6.40
N ARG A 30 5.31 6.62 -7.18
CA ARG A 30 6.67 6.47 -6.62
C ARG A 30 7.10 7.70 -5.80
N GLY A 31 6.81 8.89 -6.31
CA GLY A 31 7.08 10.15 -5.61
C GLY A 31 6.31 10.25 -4.30
N SER A 32 5.03 9.87 -4.31
CA SER A 32 4.16 9.85 -3.13
C SER A 32 4.67 8.87 -2.08
N ILE A 33 4.95 7.61 -2.45
CA ILE A 33 5.50 6.59 -1.53
C ILE A 33 6.79 7.09 -0.88
N ARG A 34 7.75 7.58 -1.69
CA ARG A 34 9.03 8.10 -1.16
C ARG A 34 8.82 9.28 -0.22
N ARG A 35 7.89 10.18 -0.52
CA ARG A 35 7.60 11.32 0.34
C ARG A 35 6.99 10.86 1.66
N SER A 36 6.01 9.96 1.63
CA SER A 36 5.39 9.39 2.84
C SER A 36 6.41 8.68 3.72
N VAL A 37 7.26 7.81 3.14
CA VAL A 37 8.33 7.11 3.85
C VAL A 37 9.31 8.11 4.48
N ARG A 38 9.75 9.13 3.74
CA ARG A 38 10.66 10.16 4.28
C ARG A 38 10.04 10.95 5.43
N THR A 39 8.76 11.31 5.33
CA THR A 39 8.06 12.02 6.40
C THR A 39 7.95 11.15 7.65
N ALA A 40 7.50 9.89 7.50
CA ALA A 40 7.39 8.96 8.61
C ALA A 40 8.76 8.66 9.25
N HIS A 41 9.80 8.45 8.44
CA HIS A 41 11.16 8.25 8.93
C HIS A 41 11.65 9.41 9.82
N LYS A 42 11.38 10.66 9.42
CA LYS A 42 11.74 11.82 10.25
C LYS A 42 11.06 11.76 11.62
N ILE A 43 9.76 11.45 11.64
CA ILE A 43 8.99 11.34 12.89
C ILE A 43 9.52 10.20 13.76
N ILE A 44 9.79 9.03 13.17
CA ILE A 44 10.34 7.87 13.89
C ILE A 44 11.71 8.17 14.51
N LEU A 45 12.53 9.02 13.88
CA LEU A 45 13.84 9.40 14.43
C LEU A 45 13.77 10.46 15.53
N THR A 46 12.74 11.32 15.53
CA THR A 46 12.64 12.45 16.46
C THR A 46 11.74 12.18 17.64
N GLU A 47 10.74 11.33 17.48
CA GLU A 47 9.74 11.01 18.49
C GLU A 47 9.97 9.61 19.05
N LYS A 48 9.51 9.37 20.28
CA LYS A 48 9.40 8.02 20.81
C LYS A 48 8.10 7.40 20.29
N ILE A 49 8.23 6.51 19.32
CA ILE A 49 7.10 5.78 18.73
C ILE A 49 7.02 4.40 19.36
N ASP A 50 5.91 4.09 20.01
CA ASP A 50 5.66 2.77 20.60
C ASP A 50 5.05 1.79 19.58
N VAL A 51 4.18 2.30 18.72
CA VAL A 51 3.45 1.51 17.71
C VAL A 51 3.25 2.30 16.43
N VAL A 52 3.31 1.61 15.29
CA VAL A 52 2.89 2.16 13.98
C VAL A 52 1.54 1.57 13.61
N VAL A 53 0.55 2.45 13.41
CA VAL A 53 -0.76 2.07 12.88
C VAL A 53 -0.90 2.64 11.47
N GLY A 54 -1.18 1.78 10.50
CA GLY A 54 -1.29 2.17 9.09
C GLY A 54 -2.61 1.72 8.48
N PHE A 55 -3.44 2.68 8.05
CA PHE A 55 -4.68 2.41 7.32
C PHE A 55 -4.52 2.62 5.82
N SER A 56 -5.02 1.68 5.00
CA SER A 56 -5.05 1.79 3.53
C SER A 56 -3.67 2.12 2.95
N TRP A 57 -3.52 3.28 2.30
CA TRP A 57 -2.24 3.80 1.81
C TRP A 57 -1.17 3.90 2.91
N GLY A 58 -1.57 4.35 4.11
CA GLY A 58 -0.67 4.43 5.27
C GLY A 58 -0.17 3.07 5.71
N GLY A 59 -1.02 2.04 5.62
CA GLY A 59 -0.64 0.64 5.85
C GLY A 59 0.39 0.16 4.82
N GLY A 60 0.19 0.53 3.55
CA GLY A 60 1.19 0.31 2.52
C GLY A 60 2.53 0.97 2.87
N VAL A 61 2.53 2.27 3.17
CA VAL A 61 3.75 3.02 3.58
C VAL A 61 4.46 2.36 4.76
N ALA A 62 3.73 1.87 5.76
CA ALA A 62 4.30 1.13 6.89
C ALA A 62 5.05 -0.13 6.44
N CYS A 63 4.57 -0.83 5.41
CA CYS A 63 5.28 -1.96 4.81
C CYS A 63 6.64 -1.55 4.21
N TRP A 64 6.72 -0.42 3.51
CA TRP A 64 8.00 0.10 3.00
C TRP A 64 8.94 0.57 4.12
N LEU A 65 8.41 1.09 5.24
CA LEU A 65 9.23 1.43 6.41
C LEU A 65 9.89 0.18 7.02
N MET A 66 9.13 -0.91 7.14
CA MET A 66 9.64 -2.19 7.64
C MET A 66 10.65 -2.83 6.70
N GLU A 67 10.36 -2.88 5.39
CA GLU A 67 11.32 -3.39 4.38
C GLU A 67 12.64 -2.61 4.42
N SER A 68 12.57 -1.28 4.60
CA SER A 68 13.76 -0.44 4.63
C SER A 68 14.53 -0.50 5.96
N GLY A 69 14.05 -1.28 6.94
CA GLY A 69 14.62 -1.35 8.30
C GLY A 69 14.49 -0.06 9.10
N ILE A 70 13.66 0.89 8.65
CA ILE A 70 13.40 2.16 9.34
C ILE A 70 12.53 1.92 10.58
N TRP A 71 11.64 0.94 10.51
CA TRP A 71 10.78 0.53 11.61
C TRP A 71 10.86 -0.99 11.78
N ALA A 72 10.98 -1.45 13.02
CA ALA A 72 10.97 -2.88 13.38
C ALA A 72 10.11 -3.15 14.63
N GLY A 73 9.37 -2.15 15.10
CA GLY A 73 8.56 -2.24 16.30
C GLY A 73 7.14 -2.77 16.04
N PRO A 74 6.29 -2.78 17.08
CA PRO A 74 4.87 -3.15 16.98
C PRO A 74 4.16 -2.43 15.84
N THR A 75 3.44 -3.19 15.02
CA THR A 75 2.76 -2.64 13.84
C THR A 75 1.36 -3.22 13.69
N LEU A 76 0.39 -2.35 13.49
CA LEU A 76 -1.00 -2.69 13.16
C LEU A 76 -1.34 -2.16 11.77
N LEU A 77 -1.59 -3.06 10.82
CA LEU A 77 -1.98 -2.72 9.46
C LEU A 77 -3.48 -2.93 9.25
N LEU A 78 -4.16 -1.89 8.82
CA LEU A 78 -5.61 -1.87 8.62
C LEU A 78 -5.92 -1.69 7.13
N ALA A 79 -6.43 -2.73 6.48
CA ALA A 79 -6.72 -2.77 5.05
C ALA A 79 -5.57 -2.23 4.16
N PRO A 80 -4.31 -2.65 4.38
CA PRO A 80 -3.15 -2.09 3.66
C PRO A 80 -3.27 -2.32 2.14
N THR A 81 -2.99 -1.27 1.35
CA THR A 81 -3.13 -1.30 -0.12
C THR A 81 -1.83 -1.63 -0.86
N VAL A 82 -1.03 -2.54 -0.30
CA VAL A 82 0.34 -2.85 -0.76
C VAL A 82 0.38 -3.27 -2.22
N PHE A 83 -0.49 -4.19 -2.64
CA PHE A 83 -0.48 -4.69 -4.02
C PHE A 83 -0.93 -3.62 -5.01
N ALA A 84 -1.94 -2.81 -4.65
CA ALA A 84 -2.39 -1.70 -5.48
C ALA A 84 -1.29 -0.66 -5.67
N MET A 85 -0.59 -0.30 -4.59
CA MET A 85 0.55 0.63 -4.62
C MET A 85 1.72 0.05 -5.45
N SER A 86 2.02 -1.23 -5.30
CA SER A 86 3.09 -1.93 -6.03
C SER A 86 2.79 -1.98 -7.53
N ALA A 87 1.56 -2.36 -7.91
CA ALA A 87 1.11 -2.36 -9.30
C ALA A 87 1.17 -0.96 -9.93
N ALA A 88 0.66 0.06 -9.23
CA ALA A 88 0.63 1.43 -9.74
C ALA A 88 2.03 2.07 -9.84
N SER A 89 2.96 1.69 -8.95
CA SER A 89 4.35 2.16 -8.96
C SER A 89 5.27 1.30 -9.83
N ARG A 90 4.83 0.14 -10.32
CA ARG A 90 5.69 -0.88 -10.94
C ARG A 90 6.90 -1.20 -10.06
N TRP A 91 6.66 -1.37 -8.77
CA TRP A 91 7.62 -1.95 -7.82
C TRP A 91 7.10 -3.30 -7.35
N GLU A 92 8.03 -4.13 -6.88
CA GLU A 92 7.64 -5.33 -6.15
C GLU A 92 7.02 -4.93 -4.80
N PRO A 93 6.05 -5.71 -4.29
CA PRO A 93 5.60 -5.57 -2.92
C PRO A 93 6.77 -5.65 -1.93
N PRO A 94 6.84 -4.75 -0.93
CA PRO A 94 7.92 -4.70 0.04
C PRO A 94 8.08 -6.04 0.77
N ARG A 95 9.30 -6.52 1.00
CA ARG A 95 9.49 -7.71 1.85
C ARG A 95 9.69 -7.28 3.29
N MET A 96 8.73 -7.61 4.13
CA MET A 96 8.74 -7.20 5.54
C MET A 96 9.34 -8.31 6.40
N VAL A 97 10.09 -7.91 7.42
CA VAL A 97 10.57 -8.80 8.47
C VAL A 97 10.23 -8.12 9.78
N GLY A 98 9.32 -8.70 10.55
CA GLY A 98 8.86 -8.11 11.81
C GLY A 98 8.18 -9.14 12.69
N ASN A 99 8.40 -9.01 14.00
CA ASN A 99 8.02 -10.04 14.97
C ASN A 99 6.67 -9.75 15.68
N ARG A 100 6.12 -8.55 15.48
CA ARG A 100 4.86 -8.06 16.09
C ARG A 100 4.05 -7.28 15.06
N LEU A 101 3.42 -8.02 14.15
CA LEU A 101 2.71 -7.47 13.01
C LEU A 101 1.30 -8.07 12.96
N ASP A 102 0.30 -7.24 13.27
CA ASP A 102 -1.12 -7.58 13.18
C ASP A 102 -1.74 -6.90 11.97
N ILE A 103 -2.53 -7.66 11.20
CA ILE A 103 -2.99 -7.23 9.89
C ILE A 103 -4.48 -7.55 9.74
N PHE A 104 -5.29 -6.50 9.63
CA PHE A 104 -6.72 -6.62 9.42
C PHE A 104 -7.04 -6.44 7.93
N LEU A 105 -7.65 -7.45 7.34
CA LEU A 105 -8.09 -7.48 5.95
C LEU A 105 -9.59 -7.71 5.88
N ALA A 106 -10.21 -7.14 4.84
CA ALA A 106 -11.64 -7.29 4.58
C ALA A 106 -11.86 -8.17 3.34
N LYS A 107 -12.73 -9.18 3.46
CA LYS A 107 -13.08 -10.07 2.34
C LYS A 107 -13.76 -9.34 1.17
N ASN A 108 -14.49 -8.25 1.44
CA ASN A 108 -15.15 -7.45 0.40
C ASN A 108 -14.37 -6.18 0.05
N ASP A 109 -13.07 -6.14 0.36
CA ASP A 109 -12.20 -5.03 -0.01
C ASP A 109 -11.65 -5.21 -1.44
N PRO A 110 -11.96 -4.29 -2.39
CA PRO A 110 -11.44 -4.38 -3.76
C PRO A 110 -9.92 -4.24 -3.84
N PHE A 111 -9.26 -3.74 -2.80
CA PHE A 111 -7.81 -3.59 -2.73
C PHE A 111 -7.10 -4.76 -2.02
N CYS A 112 -7.85 -5.74 -1.53
CA CYS A 112 -7.32 -6.93 -0.88
C CYS A 112 -7.59 -8.21 -1.70
N PRO A 113 -6.89 -8.41 -2.83
CA PRO A 113 -7.02 -9.65 -3.59
C PRO A 113 -6.55 -10.86 -2.76
N PRO A 114 -6.99 -12.09 -3.06
CA PRO A 114 -6.58 -13.29 -2.32
C PRO A 114 -5.06 -13.48 -2.22
N GLY A 115 -4.31 -13.05 -3.24
CA GLY A 115 -2.85 -13.08 -3.22
C GLY A 115 -2.22 -12.19 -2.13
N GLN A 116 -2.89 -11.10 -1.74
CA GLN A 116 -2.40 -10.20 -0.70
C GLN A 116 -2.53 -10.84 0.69
N VAL A 117 -3.62 -11.58 0.95
CA VAL A 117 -3.79 -12.35 2.19
C VAL A 117 -2.63 -13.34 2.36
N ARG A 118 -2.36 -14.13 1.32
CA ARG A 118 -1.26 -15.11 1.32
C ARG A 118 0.09 -14.43 1.51
N TYR A 119 0.33 -13.32 0.82
CA TYR A 119 1.57 -12.54 0.96
C TYR A 119 1.80 -12.12 2.42
N PHE A 120 0.77 -11.60 3.11
CA PHE A 120 0.92 -11.21 4.52
C PHE A 120 1.14 -12.40 5.47
N GLN A 121 0.49 -13.54 5.21
CA GLN A 121 0.73 -14.78 5.96
C GLN A 121 2.18 -15.26 5.79
N GLU A 122 2.72 -15.19 4.57
CA GLU A 122 4.11 -15.59 4.27
C GLU A 122 5.14 -14.66 4.91
N MET A 123 4.80 -13.40 5.18
CA MET A 123 5.66 -12.45 5.90
C MET A 123 5.65 -12.65 7.42
N GLY A 124 4.89 -13.62 7.94
CA GLY A 124 4.85 -13.96 9.37
C GLY A 124 3.99 -13.05 10.24
N GLY A 125 3.14 -12.21 9.65
CA GLY A 125 2.17 -11.41 10.39
C GLY A 125 0.93 -12.22 10.78
N THR A 126 0.28 -11.83 11.88
CA THR A 126 -1.04 -12.34 12.28
C THR A 126 -2.10 -11.69 11.38
N VAL A 127 -2.74 -12.49 10.52
CA VAL A 127 -3.72 -11.99 9.55
C VAL A 127 -5.14 -12.28 10.02
N HIS A 128 -5.88 -11.20 10.28
CA HIS A 128 -7.30 -11.19 10.65
C HIS A 128 -8.13 -10.89 9.39
N LEU A 129 -8.74 -11.93 8.80
CA LEU A 129 -9.55 -11.79 7.57
C LEU A 129 -11.05 -11.79 7.88
N ASN A 130 -11.66 -10.61 7.84
CA ASN A 130 -13.04 -10.39 8.29
C ASN A 130 -14.03 -10.17 7.14
N TYR A 131 -15.30 -10.53 7.35
CA TYR A 131 -16.40 -10.21 6.44
C TYR A 131 -16.81 -8.74 6.58
N ASP A 132 -15.98 -7.87 6.05
CA ASP A 132 -16.13 -6.42 6.10
C ASP A 132 -15.81 -5.78 4.74
N SER A 133 -15.80 -4.45 4.69
CA SER A 133 -15.40 -3.59 3.58
C SER A 133 -14.04 -2.94 3.87
N HIS A 134 -13.49 -2.21 2.90
CA HIS A 134 -12.20 -1.51 3.02
C HIS A 134 -12.10 -0.60 4.27
N VAL A 135 -13.22 -0.07 4.77
CA VAL A 135 -13.23 0.82 5.94
C VAL A 135 -13.24 0.08 7.29
N LEU A 136 -13.34 -1.26 7.29
CA LEU A 136 -13.29 -2.10 8.49
C LEU A 136 -14.29 -1.70 9.59
N SER A 137 -15.52 -1.31 9.22
CA SER A 137 -16.50 -0.73 10.15
C SER A 137 -17.07 -1.75 11.14
N ARG A 138 -17.03 -3.04 10.82
CA ARG A 138 -17.51 -4.14 11.67
C ARG A 138 -16.41 -4.71 12.56
N SER A 139 -15.15 -4.53 12.18
CA SER A 139 -13.97 -5.04 12.91
C SER A 139 -13.41 -4.06 13.96
N GLN A 140 -14.04 -2.90 14.19
CA GLN A 140 -13.49 -1.85 15.07
C GLN A 140 -13.16 -2.33 16.48
N ARG A 141 -14.01 -3.18 17.08
CA ARG A 141 -13.79 -3.70 18.43
C ARG A 141 -12.54 -4.59 18.51
N GLU A 142 -12.43 -5.54 17.58
CA GLU A 142 -11.28 -6.46 17.51
C GLU A 142 -9.97 -5.69 17.24
N ILE A 143 -10.04 -4.68 16.37
CA ILE A 143 -8.92 -3.76 16.09
C ILE A 143 -8.47 -3.04 17.37
N GLN A 144 -9.42 -2.55 18.17
CA GLN A 144 -9.11 -1.87 19.43
C GLN A 144 -8.46 -2.83 20.44
N GLU A 145 -9.02 -4.02 20.63
CA GLU A 145 -8.48 -5.04 21.55
C GLU A 145 -7.03 -5.42 21.16
N ASN A 146 -6.74 -5.61 19.86
CA ASN A 146 -5.39 -5.90 19.38
C ASN A 146 -4.43 -4.71 19.55
N LEU A 147 -4.92 -3.48 19.35
CA LEU A 147 -4.10 -2.29 19.58
C LEU A 147 -3.70 -2.15 21.06
N GLU A 148 -4.63 -2.43 21.97
CA GLU A 148 -4.35 -2.43 23.42
C GLU A 148 -3.30 -3.50 23.77
N GLU A 149 -3.38 -4.70 23.18
CA GLU A 149 -2.37 -5.76 23.35
C GLU A 149 -1.00 -5.37 22.80
N LEU A 150 -0.92 -4.69 21.65
CA LEU A 150 0.34 -4.21 21.08
C LEU A 150 1.02 -3.16 21.97
N LEU A 151 0.23 -2.40 22.74
CA LEU A 151 0.71 -1.36 23.66
C LEU A 151 1.08 -1.88 25.05
N SER A 152 0.65 -3.10 25.41
CA SER A 152 1.05 -3.78 26.65
C SER A 152 2.41 -4.46 26.56
#